data_AF-A0A7W4J182-F1
#
_entry.id   AF-A0A7W4J182-F1
#
_cell.length_a   1.000
_cell.length_b   1.000
_cell.length_c   1.000
_cell.angle_alpha   90.00
_cell.angle_beta   90.00
_cell.angle_gamma   90.00
#
_symmetry.space_group_name_H-M   'P 1'
#
loop_
_entity.id
_entity.type
_entity.pdbx_description
1 polymer ?
#
loop_
_entity_poly.entity_id
_entity_poly.type
_entity_poly.pdbx_seq_one_letter_code
_entity_poly.pdbx_strand_id
1 'polypeptide(L)'
;MTDSFDDVAALIREAEAERDRFLDRFAHLCEQALPRQTAVSRSKRGLFRKTETIDGLDIRLATYLFRLTRAGGDIEATIVHEVRGVALSRRTVPLREWITTLMAQIRALGGAVSGEGDALAHATRWSG
;
A
#
# COMPACT_ATOMS: atom_id res chain seq x y z
N MET A 1 -8.02 10.96 -11.61
CA MET A 1 -6.95 11.62 -10.83
C MET A 1 -6.01 10.52 -10.34
N THR A 2 -5.31 9.87 -11.28
CA THR A 2 -4.58 8.59 -11.08
C THR A 2 -3.06 8.80 -10.96
N ASP A 3 -2.61 10.04 -11.17
CA ASP A 3 -1.20 10.45 -11.28
C ASP A 3 -0.33 10.05 -10.07
N SER A 4 -0.92 9.95 -8.88
CA SER A 4 -0.17 9.85 -7.63
C SER A 4 0.50 8.50 -7.37
N PHE A 5 0.07 7.41 -8.03
CA PHE A 5 0.70 6.09 -7.90
C PHE A 5 1.64 5.77 -9.07
N ASP A 6 1.50 6.44 -10.21
CA ASP A 6 2.28 6.11 -11.40
C ASP A 6 3.76 6.57 -11.28
N ASP A 7 4.03 7.67 -10.57
CA ASP A 7 5.38 8.17 -10.31
C ASP A 7 6.00 7.59 -9.02
N VAL A 8 6.51 6.37 -9.12
CA VAL A 8 7.27 5.69 -8.05
C VAL A 8 8.48 6.51 -7.60
N ALA A 9 9.12 7.26 -8.50
CA ALA A 9 10.30 8.04 -8.15
C ALA A 9 9.93 9.25 -7.30
N ALA A 10 8.80 9.90 -7.56
CA ALA A 10 8.27 10.96 -6.69
C ALA A 10 7.95 10.45 -5.29
N LEU A 11 7.28 9.29 -5.17
CA LEU A 11 6.98 8.68 -3.87
C LEU A 11 8.25 8.40 -3.07
N ILE A 12 9.29 7.87 -3.71
CA ILE A 12 10.57 7.60 -3.04
C ILE A 12 11.24 8.91 -2.59
N ARG A 13 11.31 9.93 -3.46
CA ARG A 13 11.90 11.22 -3.10
C ARG A 13 11.18 11.88 -1.93
N GLU A 14 9.85 11.83 -1.92
CA GLU A 14 9.03 12.34 -0.83
C GLU A 14 9.30 11.59 0.47
N ALA A 15 9.32 10.25 0.41
CA ALA A 15 9.61 9.39 1.55
C ALA A 15 11.01 9.64 2.12
N GLU A 16 11.99 9.94 1.28
CA GLU A 16 13.36 10.24 1.72
C GLU A 16 13.50 11.65 2.30
N ALA A 17 12.78 12.63 1.75
CA ALA A 17 12.80 14.01 2.24
C ALA A 17 12.08 14.15 3.59
N GLU A 18 10.93 13.49 3.77
CA GLU A 18 10.09 13.69 4.95
C GLU A 18 9.28 12.43 5.31
N ARG A 19 9.98 11.44 5.90
CA ARG A 19 9.39 10.16 6.33
C ARG A 19 8.12 10.36 7.15
N ASP A 20 8.19 11.16 8.20
CA ASP A 20 7.06 11.33 9.11
C ASP A 20 5.80 11.89 8.45
N ARG A 21 5.90 12.85 7.52
CA ARG A 21 4.72 13.35 6.80
C ARG A 21 4.32 12.45 5.64
N PHE A 22 5.25 11.65 5.11
CA PHE A 22 4.96 10.67 4.08
C PHE A 22 3.91 9.67 4.55
N LEU A 23 4.01 9.12 5.77
CA LEU A 23 3.00 8.17 6.28
C LEU A 23 1.58 8.77 6.25
N ASP A 24 1.41 9.99 6.75
CA ASP A 24 0.08 10.60 6.87
C ASP A 24 -0.55 10.86 5.48
N ARG A 25 0.25 11.37 4.55
CA ARG A 25 -0.17 11.63 3.17
C ARG A 25 -0.43 10.34 2.41
N PHE A 26 0.48 9.39 2.50
CA PHE A 26 0.39 8.12 1.79
C PHE A 26 -0.77 7.27 2.31
N ALA A 27 -1.06 7.31 3.62
CA ALA A 27 -2.23 6.66 4.19
C ALA A 27 -3.54 7.25 3.63
N HIS A 28 -3.67 8.58 3.56
CA HIS A 28 -4.85 9.23 2.95
C HIS A 28 -5.00 8.85 1.48
N LEU A 29 -3.90 8.85 0.73
CA LEU A 29 -3.90 8.44 -0.67
C LEU A 29 -4.37 6.99 -0.83
N CYS A 30 -3.87 6.08 0.01
CA CYS A 30 -4.24 4.67 -0.03
C CYS A 30 -5.69 4.42 0.40
N GLU A 31 -6.20 5.12 1.43
CA GLU A 31 -7.61 5.01 1.83
C GLU A 31 -8.56 5.47 0.71
N GLN A 32 -8.17 6.46 -0.09
CA GLN A 32 -8.96 6.94 -1.22
C GLN A 32 -8.89 6.00 -2.43
N ALA A 33 -7.69 5.51 -2.77
CA ALA A 33 -7.49 4.71 -3.97
C ALA A 33 -7.80 3.21 -3.78
N LEU A 34 -7.54 2.68 -2.59
CA LEU A 34 -7.61 1.25 -2.25
C LEU A 34 -8.39 1.01 -0.93
N PRO A 35 -9.62 1.53 -0.79
CA PRO A 35 -10.35 1.54 0.48
C PRO A 35 -10.61 0.14 1.06
N ARG A 36 -10.62 -0.91 0.22
CA ARG A 36 -10.87 -2.29 0.66
C ARG A 36 -9.59 -3.04 1.04
N GLN A 37 -8.43 -2.56 0.59
CA GLN A 37 -7.13 -3.19 0.83
C GLN A 37 -6.37 -2.49 1.95
N THR A 38 -6.74 -1.24 2.25
CA THR A 38 -6.06 -0.37 3.20
C THR A 38 -6.75 -0.36 4.56
N ALA A 39 -5.97 -0.48 5.62
CA ALA A 39 -6.38 -0.23 6.99
C ALA A 39 -5.40 0.74 7.65
N VAL A 40 -5.91 1.82 8.25
CA VAL A 40 -5.11 2.85 8.91
C VAL A 40 -5.37 2.82 10.41
N SER A 41 -4.29 2.76 11.18
CA SER A 41 -4.32 2.83 12.64
C SER A 41 -4.09 4.26 13.09
N ARG A 42 -4.98 4.78 13.94
CA ARG A 42 -4.97 6.17 14.43
C ARG A 42 -5.04 6.20 15.95
N SER A 43 -4.24 7.06 16.58
CA SER A 43 -4.33 7.35 18.01
C SER A 43 -4.55 8.84 18.25
N LYS A 44 -5.25 9.14 19.34
CA LYS A 44 -5.42 10.50 19.82
C LYS A 44 -4.23 10.85 20.72
N ARG A 45 -3.44 11.87 20.35
CA ARG A 45 -2.33 12.37 21.18
C ARG A 45 -2.71 13.66 21.91
N GLY A 46 -2.18 13.80 23.14
CA GLY A 46 -2.29 15.00 23.99
C GLY A 46 -3.38 14.96 25.07
N LEU A 47 -3.20 15.78 26.12
CA LEU A 47 -4.09 15.94 27.28
C LEU A 47 -5.55 16.31 26.92
N PHE A 48 -5.80 16.75 25.69
CA PHE A 48 -7.11 17.18 25.22
C PHE A 48 -7.68 16.38 24.04
N ARG A 49 -7.09 15.22 23.67
CA ARG A 49 -7.63 14.28 22.65
C ARG A 49 -8.04 14.90 21.30
N LYS A 50 -7.59 16.12 20.97
CA LYS A 50 -8.02 16.87 19.78
C LYS A 50 -7.22 16.54 18.52
N THR A 51 -6.01 16.03 18.66
CA THR A 51 -5.13 15.73 17.54
C THR A 51 -5.11 14.22 17.31
N GLU A 52 -5.73 13.77 16.23
CA GLU A 52 -5.62 12.40 15.75
C GLU A 52 -4.36 12.28 14.90
N THR A 53 -3.53 11.29 15.17
CA THR A 53 -2.29 11.02 14.44
C THR A 53 -2.36 9.61 13.86
N ILE A 54 -1.86 9.43 12.64
CA ILE A 54 -1.75 8.10 12.04
C ILE A 54 -0.50 7.43 12.59
N ASP A 55 -0.66 6.28 13.24
CA ASP A 55 0.45 5.52 13.82
C ASP A 55 0.84 4.33 12.96
N GLY A 56 -0.01 3.93 12.00
CA GLY A 56 0.33 2.86 11.08
C GLY A 56 -0.62 2.74 9.90
N LEU A 57 -0.13 2.04 8.89
CA LEU A 57 -0.79 1.76 7.63
C LEU A 57 -0.54 0.30 7.26
N ASP A 58 -1.62 -0.43 6.98
CA ASP A 58 -1.60 -1.80 6.48
C ASP A 58 -2.26 -1.84 5.10
N ILE A 59 -1.57 -2.40 4.12
CA ILE A 59 -2.09 -2.62 2.76
C ILE A 59 -1.99 -4.12 2.45
N ARG A 60 -3.14 -4.76 2.20
CA ARG A 60 -3.22 -6.18 1.85
C ARG A 60 -3.40 -6.36 0.35
N LEU A 61 -2.42 -7.01 -0.29
CA LEU A 61 -2.43 -7.34 -1.72
C LEU A 61 -2.08 -8.81 -1.90
N ALA A 62 -3.01 -9.59 -2.47
CA ALA A 62 -2.84 -11.03 -2.69
C ALA A 62 -2.39 -11.76 -1.40
N THR A 63 -1.17 -12.29 -1.36
CA THR A 63 -0.55 -12.99 -0.21
C THR A 63 0.41 -12.10 0.58
N TYR A 64 0.40 -10.79 0.37
CA TYR A 64 1.30 -9.87 1.06
C TYR A 64 0.53 -8.84 1.88
N LEU A 65 1.05 -8.57 3.07
CA LEU A 65 0.69 -7.44 3.91
C LEU A 65 1.89 -6.48 3.98
N PHE A 66 1.68 -5.29 3.46
CA PHE A 66 2.62 -4.19 3.50
C PHE A 66 2.26 -3.29 4.68
N ARG A 67 3.17 -3.17 5.65
CA ARG A 67 2.94 -2.42 6.88
C ARG A 67 3.94 -1.27 7.02
N LEU A 68 3.44 -0.09 7.37
CA LEU A 68 4.22 1.01 7.93
C LEU A 68 3.76 1.26 9.37
N THR A 69 4.68 1.45 10.30
CA THR A 69 4.37 1.79 11.70
C THR A 69 5.31 2.87 12.20
N ARG A 70 4.79 3.85 12.95
CA ARG A 70 5.63 4.80 13.67
C ARG A 70 6.29 4.10 14.86
N ALA A 71 7.61 4.13 14.91
CA ALA A 71 8.41 3.54 15.99
C ALA A 71 9.57 4.48 16.33
N GLY A 72 9.67 4.93 17.58
CA GLY A 72 10.81 5.72 18.06
C GLY A 72 11.03 7.08 17.37
N GLY A 73 10.02 7.65 16.70
CA GLY A 73 10.16 8.90 15.94
C GLY A 73 10.64 8.70 14.49
N ASP A 74 10.66 7.47 14.00
CA ASP A 74 10.82 7.15 12.57
C ASP A 74 9.70 6.18 12.14
N ILE A 75 9.72 5.78 10.88
CA ILE A 75 8.82 4.78 10.31
C ILE A 75 9.56 3.47 10.11
N GLU A 76 9.02 2.41 10.72
CA GLU A 76 9.40 1.05 10.40
C GLU A 76 8.54 0.54 9.24
N ALA A 77 9.19 0.11 8.16
CA ALA A 77 8.54 -0.51 7.02
C ALA A 77 8.72 -2.03 7.07
N THR A 78 7.62 -2.76 7.01
CA THR A 78 7.59 -4.23 7.09
C THR A 78 6.82 -4.80 5.90
N ILE A 79 7.32 -5.91 5.36
CA ILE A 79 6.60 -6.76 4.43
C ILE A 79 6.35 -8.11 5.09
N VAL A 80 5.09 -8.53 5.12
CA VAL A 80 4.68 -9.83 5.64
C VAL A 80 4.15 -10.65 4.47
N HIS A 81 4.66 -11.87 4.30
CA HIS A 81 4.04 -12.85 3.41
C HIS A 81 3.02 -13.63 4.24
N GLU A 82 1.75 -13.50 3.90
CA GLU A 82 0.61 -14.07 4.62
C GLU A 82 -0.23 -14.94 3.67
N VAL A 83 -0.52 -16.17 4.09
CA VAL A 83 -1.42 -17.06 3.35
C VAL A 83 -2.54 -17.46 4.29
N ARG A 84 -3.80 -17.16 3.90
CA ARG A 84 -5.01 -17.46 4.68
C ARG A 84 -4.97 -16.94 6.13
N GLY A 85 -4.44 -15.74 6.35
CA GLY A 85 -4.31 -15.15 7.69
C GLY A 85 -3.11 -15.64 8.49
N VAL A 86 -2.29 -16.53 7.94
CA VAL A 86 -1.09 -17.06 8.59
C VAL A 86 0.15 -16.40 8.01
N ALA A 87 0.89 -15.67 8.85
CA ALA A 87 2.17 -15.09 8.46
C ALA A 87 3.22 -16.20 8.26
N LEU A 88 3.67 -16.37 7.01
CA LEU A 88 4.74 -17.29 6.64
C LEU A 88 6.12 -16.67 6.87
N SER A 89 6.25 -15.37 6.62
CA SER A 89 7.46 -14.62 6.89
C SER A 89 7.18 -13.15 7.16
N ARG A 90 8.05 -12.53 7.95
CA ARG A 90 8.04 -11.09 8.24
C ARG A 90 9.44 -10.54 8.06
N ARG A 91 9.56 -9.45 7.32
CA ARG A 91 10.84 -8.75 7.10
C ARG A 91 10.66 -7.25 7.26
N THR A 92 11.47 -6.65 8.13
CA THR A 92 11.66 -5.20 8.17
C THR A 92 12.62 -4.81 7.06
N VAL A 93 12.25 -3.80 6.27
CA VAL A 93 12.93 -3.43 5.02
C VAL A 93 13.13 -1.92 4.94
N PRO A 94 14.09 -1.43 4.15
CA PRO A 94 14.18 -0.02 3.83
C PRO A 94 12.88 0.50 3.19
N LEU A 95 12.46 1.72 3.54
CA LEU A 95 11.22 2.31 3.03
C LEU A 95 11.18 2.40 1.49
N ARG A 96 12.33 2.67 0.85
CA ARG A 96 12.48 2.64 -0.61
C ARG A 96 12.11 1.28 -1.20
N GLU A 97 12.62 0.19 -0.61
CA GLU A 97 12.33 -1.17 -1.06
C GLU A 97 10.86 -1.54 -0.82
N TRP A 98 10.30 -1.06 0.29
CA TRP A 98 8.88 -1.23 0.58
C TRP A 98 8.00 -0.60 -0.51
N ILE A 99 8.29 0.65 -0.89
CA ILE A 99 7.55 1.38 -1.93
C ILE A 99 7.67 0.66 -3.28
N THR A 100 8.88 0.30 -3.70
CA THR A 100 9.08 -0.37 -4.99
C THR A 100 8.36 -1.72 -5.05
N THR A 101 8.40 -2.50 -3.97
CA THR A 101 7.73 -3.80 -3.89
C THR A 101 6.21 -3.65 -3.92
N LEU A 102 5.65 -2.71 -3.16
CA LEU A 102 4.21 -2.42 -3.16
C LEU A 102 3.73 -2.05 -4.56
N MET A 103 4.44 -1.13 -5.22
CA MET A 103 4.07 -0.65 -6.55
C MET A 103 4.14 -1.74 -7.61
N ALA A 104 5.11 -2.65 -7.52
CA ALA A 104 5.16 -3.83 -8.37
C ALA A 104 3.93 -4.73 -8.17
N GLN A 105 3.48 -4.95 -6.92
CA GLN A 105 2.29 -5.76 -6.64
C GLN A 105 0.99 -5.09 -7.14
N ILE A 106 0.84 -3.77 -6.98
CA ILE A 106 -0.31 -3.03 -7.50
C ILE A 106 -0.40 -3.17 -9.03
N ARG A 107 0.74 -3.03 -9.73
CA ARG A 107 0.82 -3.19 -11.19
C ARG A 107 0.51 -4.62 -11.64
N ALA A 108 1.03 -5.62 -10.93
CA ALA A 108 0.73 -7.02 -11.21
C ALA A 108 -0.77 -7.33 -11.07
N LEU A 109 -1.42 -6.79 -10.04
CA LEU A 109 -2.86 -6.94 -9.85
C LEU A 109 -3.67 -6.23 -10.95
N GLY A 110 -3.30 -4.99 -11.29
CA GLY A 110 -3.95 -4.23 -12.36
C GLY A 110 -3.80 -4.88 -13.74
N GLY A 111 -2.65 -5.47 -14.03
CA GLY A 111 -2.40 -6.21 -15.27
C GLY A 111 -3.19 -7.54 -15.36
N ALA A 112 -3.34 -8.25 -14.24
CA ALA A 112 -4.10 -9.50 -14.18
C ALA A 112 -5.60 -9.28 -14.45
N VAL A 113 -6.18 -8.18 -13.96
CA VAL A 113 -7.60 -7.85 -14.17
C VAL A 113 -7.91 -7.51 -15.63
N SER A 114 -6.96 -6.92 -16.36
CA SER A 114 -7.13 -6.57 -17.77
C SER A 114 -6.95 -7.76 -18.73
N GLY A 115 -6.15 -8.77 -18.36
CA GLY A 115 -5.87 -9.94 -19.21
C GLY A 115 -7.04 -10.91 -19.36
N GLU A 116 -7.92 -11.02 -18.36
CA GLU A 116 -9.04 -11.98 -18.38
C GLU A 116 -10.30 -11.43 -19.07
N GLY A 117 -10.48 -10.10 -19.09
CA GLY A 117 -11.58 -9.46 -19.82
C GLY A 117 -11.43 -9.52 -21.34
N ASP A 118 -10.19 -9.53 -21.85
CA ASP A 118 -9.93 -9.63 -23.28
C ASP A 118 -10.15 -11.07 -23.78
N ALA A 119 -9.63 -12.07 -23.04
CA ALA A 119 -9.76 -13.51 -23.32
C ALA A 119 -11.21 -13.97 -23.63
N LEU A 120 -12.17 -13.44 -22.87
CA LEU A 120 -13.58 -13.77 -23.04
C LEU A 120 -14.24 -13.02 -24.21
N ALA A 121 -13.72 -11.84 -24.60
CA ALA A 121 -14.27 -11.05 -25.70
C ALA A 121 -13.94 -11.65 -27.08
N HIS A 122 -12.79 -12.33 -27.23
CA HIS A 122 -12.45 -13.00 -28.48
C HIS A 122 -13.02 -14.42 -28.62
N ALA A 123 -13.41 -15.08 -27.52
CA ALA A 123 -14.01 -16.41 -27.56
C ALA A 123 -15.47 -16.41 -28.06
N THR A 124 -16.22 -15.32 -27.89
CA THR A 124 -17.63 -15.24 -28.32
C THR A 124 -17.86 -14.84 -29.78
N ARG A 125 -16.80 -14.68 -30.59
CA ARG A 125 -16.94 -14.26 -32.00
C ARG A 125 -17.04 -15.40 -33.01
N TRP A 126 -16.88 -16.67 -32.60
CA TRP A 126 -16.89 -17.83 -33.49
C TRP A 126 -18.05 -18.80 -33.18
N SER A 127 -19.27 -18.28 -33.18
CA SER A 127 -20.49 -19.09 -33.20
C SER A 127 -21.57 -18.31 -33.96
N GLY A 128 -21.44 -18.28 -35.28
CA GLY A 128 -22.37 -17.69 -36.24
C GLY A 128 -22.11 -18.27 -37.61
#